data_AF-A0A516TQ32-F1
#
_entry.id   AF-A0A516TQ32-F1
#
_cell.length_a   1.000
_cell.length_b   1.000
_cell.length_c   1.000
_cell.angle_alpha   90.00
_cell.angle_beta   90.00
_cell.angle_gamma   90.00
#
_symmetry.space_group_name_H-M   'P 1'
#
loop_
_entity.id
_entity.type
_entity.pdbx_description
1 polymer ?
#
loop_
_entity_poly.entity_id
_entity_poly.type
_entity_poly.pdbx_seq_one_letter_code
_entity_poly.pdbx_strand_id
1 'polypeptide(L)'
;MKGKKPIISPLYRQTLNKNKASFSLVAIDDKQIRQNWQIRYLYLQKELENVQSKLQKFLSVEKPQYTIWLESTFPQETAELKNIELKINDLKQFIFEVELDSLLHNRSVAISYHFLLQKKNKKLSNIVSADACADCLPNNEKTDEIPDNNLKRNSRESKIKAAFRTIARLLHPDANNSVSPEKMERWYAAQMAYKAKDLELLESLCYLEEKQTEALPIAIIQKELSCWTKRFKKKERIRRMFGPSSLGIFSMPNRQAVCSKNKNLDQ
;
A
#
# COMPACT_ATOMS: atom_id res chain seq x y z
N MET A 1 -47.11 9.11 -20.52
CA MET A 1 -48.08 9.99 -19.83
C MET A 1 -47.33 10.79 -18.76
N LYS A 2 -47.16 12.10 -18.97
CA LYS A 2 -46.44 12.97 -18.02
C LYS A 2 -47.41 13.35 -16.89
N GLY A 3 -47.31 12.69 -15.74
CA GLY A 3 -48.10 13.01 -14.56
C GLY A 3 -47.79 14.42 -14.07
N LYS A 4 -48.79 15.29 -14.03
CA LYS A 4 -48.67 16.64 -13.47
C LYS A 4 -48.37 16.49 -11.97
N LYS A 5 -47.19 16.92 -11.56
CA LYS A 5 -46.84 17.03 -10.13
C LYS A 5 -47.78 18.06 -9.49
N PRO A 6 -48.39 17.78 -8.32
CA PRO A 6 -49.16 18.80 -7.61
C PRO A 6 -48.23 19.95 -7.23
N ILE A 7 -48.47 21.12 -7.82
CA ILE A 7 -47.78 22.37 -7.47
C ILE A 7 -48.38 22.80 -6.13
N ILE A 8 -47.63 22.59 -5.04
CA ILE A 8 -47.96 23.18 -3.74
C ILE A 8 -46.92 24.27 -3.50
N SER A 9 -47.40 25.50 -3.55
CA SER A 9 -46.66 26.72 -3.20
C SER A 9 -46.12 26.65 -1.77
N PRO A 10 -44.88 27.13 -1.50
CA PRO A 10 -44.35 27.24 -0.16
C PRO A 10 -45.01 28.43 0.55
N LEU A 11 -46.21 28.23 1.09
CA LEU A 11 -46.81 29.19 2.02
C LEU A 11 -46.23 28.96 3.41
N TYR A 12 -45.04 29.52 3.65
CA TYR A 12 -44.56 29.76 5.00
C TYR A 12 -43.81 31.09 5.06
N ARG A 13 -44.55 32.18 5.20
CA ARG A 13 -44.01 33.44 5.71
C ARG A 13 -44.81 33.80 6.96
N GLN A 14 -44.40 33.23 8.09
CA GLN A 14 -44.88 33.66 9.40
C GLN A 14 -44.26 35.01 9.73
N THR A 15 -45.08 36.04 9.80
CA THR A 15 -44.71 37.31 10.42
C THR A 15 -44.66 37.10 11.93
N LEU A 16 -43.45 37.08 12.50
CA LEU A 16 -43.19 36.99 13.93
C LEU A 16 -43.73 38.24 14.65
N ASN A 17 -44.92 38.12 15.24
CA ASN A 17 -45.49 39.14 16.10
C ASN A 17 -44.98 38.93 17.54
N LYS A 18 -44.09 39.81 18.00
CA LYS A 18 -43.53 39.80 19.37
C LYS A 18 -44.55 40.41 20.33
N ASN A 19 -45.45 39.62 20.89
CA ASN A 19 -46.19 40.00 22.10
C ASN A 19 -46.41 38.78 23.02
N LYS A 20 -46.27 39.03 24.33
CA LYS A 20 -46.13 38.04 25.41
C LYS A 20 -47.38 37.17 25.63
N ALA A 21 -47.11 35.87 25.75
CA ALA A 21 -47.71 34.91 26.68
C ALA A 21 -49.23 34.62 26.58
N SER A 22 -49.66 34.11 25.43
CA SER A 22 -50.70 33.08 25.40
C SER A 22 -50.50 32.23 24.14
N PHE A 23 -49.94 31.02 24.31
CA PHE A 23 -49.93 30.05 23.23
C PHE A 23 -51.36 29.56 23.04
N SER A 24 -52.10 30.22 22.16
CA SER A 24 -53.35 29.68 21.63
C SER A 24 -53.01 28.36 20.95
N LEU A 25 -53.39 27.26 21.59
CA LEU A 25 -53.28 25.94 21.01
C LEU A 25 -54.38 25.82 19.96
N VAL A 26 -54.09 26.28 18.74
CA VAL A 26 -54.99 26.15 17.60
C VAL A 26 -55.03 24.67 17.25
N ALA A 27 -56.12 24.00 17.63
CA ALA A 27 -56.41 22.65 17.18
C ALA A 27 -56.70 22.71 15.67
N ILE A 28 -55.66 22.55 14.86
CA ILE A 28 -55.79 22.37 13.41
C ILE A 28 -56.28 20.93 13.18
N ASP A 29 -57.53 20.66 13.55
CA ASP A 29 -58.20 19.40 13.24
C ASP A 29 -58.82 19.46 11.83
N ASP A 30 -58.05 19.96 10.87
CA ASP A 30 -58.56 20.18 9.53
C ASP A 30 -58.57 18.86 8.75
N LYS A 31 -59.77 18.35 8.51
CA LYS A 31 -60.00 17.10 7.76
C LYS A 31 -59.34 17.16 6.38
N GLN A 32 -59.26 18.34 5.75
CA GLN A 32 -58.63 18.50 4.45
C GLN A 32 -57.12 18.30 4.50
N ILE A 33 -56.46 18.81 5.56
CA ILE A 33 -55.03 18.63 5.75
C ILE A 33 -54.70 17.15 5.93
N ARG A 34 -55.48 16.43 6.75
CA ARG A 34 -55.30 14.97 6.92
C ARG A 34 -55.48 14.20 5.62
N GLN A 35 -56.52 14.49 4.85
CA GLN A 35 -56.75 13.83 3.56
C GLN A 35 -55.61 14.09 2.57
N ASN A 36 -55.10 15.33 2.50
CA ASN A 36 -53.96 15.67 1.66
C ASN A 36 -52.70 14.89 2.07
N TRP A 37 -52.41 14.76 3.36
CA TRP A 37 -51.29 13.96 3.86
C TRP A 37 -51.49 12.47 3.60
N GLN A 38 -52.70 11.94 3.76
CA GLN A 38 -53.01 10.55 3.47
C GLN A 38 -52.80 10.22 1.99
N ILE A 39 -53.31 11.08 1.08
CA ILE A 39 -53.09 10.92 -0.37
C ILE A 39 -51.60 10.95 -0.69
N ARG A 40 -50.85 11.89 -0.10
CA ARG A 40 -49.40 12.00 -0.31
C ARG A 40 -48.65 10.78 0.22
N TYR A 41 -49.02 10.28 1.40
CA TYR A 41 -48.43 9.09 1.98
C TYR A 41 -48.66 7.87 1.08
N LEU A 42 -49.90 7.64 0.64
CA LEU A 42 -50.23 6.53 -0.26
C LEU A 42 -49.51 6.64 -1.60
N TYR A 43 -49.40 7.85 -2.14
CA TYR A 43 -48.63 8.10 -3.35
C TYR A 43 -47.15 7.76 -3.17
N LEU A 44 -46.52 8.22 -2.08
CA LEU A 44 -45.12 7.92 -1.77
C LEU A 44 -44.90 6.43 -1.52
N GLN A 45 -45.83 5.75 -0.86
CA GLN A 45 -45.78 4.31 -0.64
C GLN A 45 -45.79 3.55 -1.98
N LYS A 46 -46.71 3.90 -2.88
CA LYS A 46 -46.76 3.32 -4.23
C LYS A 46 -45.51 3.63 -5.04
N GLU A 47 -44.94 4.82 -4.91
CA GLU A 47 -43.69 5.19 -5.57
C GLU A 47 -42.51 4.35 -5.06
N LEU A 48 -42.42 4.16 -3.74
CA LEU A 48 -41.44 3.28 -3.11
C LEU A 48 -41.58 1.84 -3.61
N GLU A 49 -42.79 1.30 -3.64
CA GLU A 49 -43.06 -0.05 -4.17
C GLU A 49 -42.62 -0.17 -5.64
N ASN A 50 -42.94 0.82 -6.48
CA ASN A 50 -42.52 0.84 -7.87
C ASN A 50 -40.99 0.84 -8.03
N VAL A 51 -40.27 1.61 -7.20
CA VAL A 51 -38.80 1.64 -7.21
C VAL A 51 -38.24 0.31 -6.73
N GLN A 52 -38.82 -0.28 -5.70
CA GLN A 52 -38.43 -1.61 -5.20
C GLN A 52 -38.64 -2.70 -6.27
N SER A 53 -39.78 -2.72 -6.96
CA SER A 53 -40.03 -3.70 -8.03
C SER A 53 -39.05 -3.53 -9.19
N LYS A 54 -38.72 -2.29 -9.57
CA LYS A 54 -37.69 -2.03 -10.60
C LYS A 54 -36.31 -2.52 -10.17
N LEU A 55 -35.92 -2.25 -8.92
CA LEU A 55 -34.66 -2.73 -8.37
C LEU A 55 -34.60 -4.26 -8.36
N GLN A 56 -35.67 -4.91 -7.90
CA GLN A 56 -35.75 -6.37 -7.89
C GLN A 56 -35.63 -6.94 -9.30
N LYS A 57 -36.35 -6.39 -10.28
CA LYS A 57 -36.25 -6.79 -11.69
C LYS A 57 -34.82 -6.65 -12.23
N PHE A 58 -34.15 -5.53 -11.93
CA PHE A 58 -32.78 -5.30 -12.34
C PHE A 58 -31.84 -6.37 -11.75
N LEU A 59 -31.97 -6.65 -10.45
CA LEU A 59 -31.11 -7.61 -9.75
C LEU A 59 -31.35 -9.06 -10.19
N SER A 60 -32.60 -9.46 -10.42
CA SER A 60 -32.96 -10.86 -10.71
C SER A 60 -32.89 -11.23 -12.18
N VAL A 61 -33.11 -10.28 -13.11
CA VAL A 61 -33.19 -10.56 -14.55
C VAL A 61 -32.09 -9.83 -15.32
N GLU A 62 -32.04 -8.50 -15.22
CA GLU A 62 -31.20 -7.71 -16.13
C GLU A 62 -29.70 -7.85 -15.82
N LYS A 63 -29.33 -7.85 -14.53
CA LYS A 63 -27.95 -8.07 -14.08
C LYS A 63 -27.39 -9.44 -14.51
N PRO A 64 -28.05 -10.59 -14.24
CA PRO A 64 -27.52 -11.88 -14.67
C PRO A 64 -27.50 -12.04 -16.20
N GLN A 65 -28.50 -11.50 -16.91
CA GLN A 65 -28.47 -11.48 -18.38
C GLN A 65 -27.27 -10.70 -18.90
N TYR A 66 -26.99 -9.53 -18.32
CA TYR A 66 -25.80 -8.75 -18.66
C TYR A 66 -24.51 -9.50 -18.36
N THR A 67 -24.39 -10.18 -17.21
CA THR A 67 -23.17 -10.96 -16.91
C THR A 67 -22.96 -12.11 -17.88
N ILE A 68 -24.03 -12.83 -18.24
CA ILE A 68 -23.95 -13.92 -19.23
C ILE A 68 -23.52 -13.36 -20.60
N TRP A 69 -24.11 -12.24 -21.02
CA TRP A 69 -23.74 -11.57 -22.27
C TRP A 69 -22.30 -11.06 -22.25
N LEU A 70 -21.83 -10.52 -21.12
CA LEU A 70 -20.46 -10.03 -20.97
C LEU A 70 -19.44 -11.18 -21.07
N GLU A 71 -19.71 -12.27 -20.35
CA GLU A 71 -18.87 -13.48 -20.37
C GLU A 71 -18.85 -14.15 -21.75
N SER A 72 -19.96 -14.10 -22.49
CA SER A 72 -20.00 -14.65 -23.86
C SER A 72 -19.33 -13.76 -24.90
N THR A 73 -19.38 -12.42 -24.72
CA THR A 73 -18.79 -11.47 -25.68
C THR A 73 -17.28 -11.30 -25.47
N PHE A 74 -16.80 -11.32 -24.22
CA PHE A 74 -15.40 -11.04 -23.86
C PHE A 74 -14.83 -12.11 -22.92
N PRO A 75 -14.70 -13.37 -23.38
CA PRO A 75 -14.31 -14.48 -22.50
C PRO A 75 -12.87 -14.35 -21.97
N GLN A 76 -11.95 -13.79 -22.76
CA GLN A 76 -10.54 -13.68 -22.36
C GLN A 76 -10.36 -12.60 -21.30
N GLU A 77 -10.89 -11.41 -21.55
CA GLU A 77 -10.78 -10.26 -20.65
C GLU A 77 -11.53 -10.50 -19.34
N THR A 78 -12.70 -11.16 -19.38
CA THR A 78 -13.43 -11.53 -18.16
C THR A 78 -12.70 -12.59 -17.34
N ALA A 79 -12.03 -13.56 -17.98
CA ALA A 79 -11.20 -14.53 -17.29
C ALA A 79 -9.96 -13.89 -16.66
N GLU A 80 -9.28 -12.98 -17.37
CA GLU A 80 -8.15 -12.23 -16.83
C GLU A 80 -8.55 -11.35 -15.64
N LEU A 81 -9.68 -10.66 -15.74
CA LEU A 81 -10.23 -9.84 -14.67
C LEU A 81 -10.53 -10.69 -13.43
N LYS A 82 -11.21 -11.84 -13.60
CA LYS A 82 -11.47 -12.79 -12.50
C LYS A 82 -10.18 -13.31 -11.87
N ASN A 83 -9.15 -13.60 -12.66
CA ASN A 83 -7.85 -14.04 -12.16
C ASN A 83 -7.17 -12.94 -11.31
N ILE A 84 -7.20 -11.69 -11.77
CA ILE A 84 -6.67 -10.56 -11.01
C ILE A 84 -7.47 -10.34 -9.72
N GLU A 85 -8.79 -10.41 -9.77
CA GLU A 85 -9.65 -10.31 -8.57
C GLU A 85 -9.35 -11.41 -7.56
N LEU A 86 -9.15 -12.65 -8.00
CA LEU A 86 -8.73 -13.75 -7.15
C LEU A 86 -7.37 -13.47 -6.49
N LYS A 87 -6.38 -13.01 -7.27
CA LYS A 87 -5.07 -12.62 -6.71
C LYS A 87 -5.17 -11.49 -5.69
N ILE A 88 -6.04 -10.50 -5.92
CA ILE A 88 -6.30 -9.42 -4.96
C ILE A 88 -6.90 -9.98 -3.68
N ASN A 89 -7.88 -10.88 -3.79
CA ASN A 89 -8.52 -11.49 -2.63
C ASN A 89 -7.55 -12.38 -1.84
N ASP A 90 -6.69 -13.15 -2.53
CA ASP A 90 -5.64 -13.95 -1.92
C ASP A 90 -4.63 -13.08 -1.15
N LEU A 91 -4.24 -11.93 -1.72
CA LEU A 91 -3.35 -10.98 -1.05
C LEU A 91 -4.02 -10.34 0.16
N LYS A 92 -5.30 -9.93 0.05
CA LYS A 92 -6.07 -9.40 1.18
C LYS A 92 -6.20 -10.41 2.31
N GLN A 93 -6.52 -11.65 1.98
CA GLN A 93 -6.59 -12.73 2.96
C GLN A 93 -5.23 -12.96 3.62
N PHE A 94 -4.15 -12.96 2.85
CA PHE A 94 -2.80 -13.13 3.40
C PHE A 94 -2.40 -11.97 4.33
N ILE A 95 -2.71 -10.72 3.97
CA ILE A 95 -2.49 -9.56 4.84
C ILE A 95 -3.26 -9.74 6.15
N PHE A 96 -4.53 -10.13 6.08
CA PHE A 96 -5.34 -10.38 7.26
C PHE A 96 -4.76 -11.50 8.13
N GLU A 97 -4.28 -12.59 7.54
CA GLU A 97 -3.60 -13.66 8.28
C GLU A 97 -2.34 -13.15 8.99
N VAL A 98 -1.55 -12.29 8.35
CA VAL A 98 -0.34 -11.68 8.94
C VAL A 98 -0.71 -10.78 10.12
N GLU A 99 -1.72 -9.93 9.97
CA GLU A 99 -2.19 -9.04 11.02
C GLU A 99 -2.74 -9.83 12.21
N LEU A 100 -3.59 -10.82 11.96
CA LEU A 100 -4.11 -11.70 13.01
C LEU A 100 -2.99 -12.42 13.74
N ASP A 101 -2.03 -12.97 13.01
CA ASP A 101 -0.92 -13.69 13.58
C ASP A 101 0.01 -12.78 14.42
N SER A 102 0.20 -11.53 13.99
CA SER A 102 0.93 -10.51 14.74
C SER A 102 0.22 -10.16 16.05
N LEU A 103 -1.11 -9.96 15.99
CA LEU A 103 -1.95 -9.68 17.15
C LEU A 103 -1.97 -10.84 18.15
N LEU A 104 -2.09 -12.08 17.68
CA LEU A 104 -2.21 -13.26 18.54
C LEU A 104 -0.90 -13.59 19.27
N HIS A 105 0.24 -13.37 18.63
CA HIS A 105 1.54 -13.73 19.18
C HIS A 105 2.33 -12.54 19.74
N ASN A 106 1.74 -11.34 19.77
CA ASN A 106 2.38 -10.08 20.17
C ASN A 106 3.74 -9.86 19.49
N ARG A 107 3.88 -10.30 18.23
CA ARG A 107 5.11 -10.16 17.45
C ARG A 107 4.94 -9.08 16.40
N SER A 108 6.04 -8.49 15.96
CA SER A 108 5.97 -7.49 14.89
C SER A 108 5.41 -8.10 13.59
N VAL A 109 4.68 -7.27 12.83
CA VAL A 109 4.08 -7.63 11.52
C VAL A 109 5.11 -8.24 10.56
N ALA A 110 6.34 -7.72 10.57
CA ALA A 110 7.43 -8.23 9.75
C ALA A 110 7.82 -9.68 10.09
N ILE A 111 7.86 -10.04 11.38
CA ILE A 111 8.16 -11.40 11.84
C ILE A 111 7.01 -12.34 11.46
N SER A 112 5.76 -11.91 11.67
CA SER A 112 4.56 -12.66 11.25
C SER A 112 4.52 -12.92 9.76
N TYR A 113 4.79 -11.89 8.95
CA TYR A 113 4.86 -11.99 7.49
C TYR A 113 5.86 -13.06 7.05
N HIS A 114 7.09 -12.98 7.57
CA HIS A 114 8.14 -13.93 7.21
C HIS A 114 7.81 -15.36 7.66
N PHE A 115 7.24 -15.53 8.86
CA PHE A 115 6.81 -16.83 9.36
C PHE A 115 5.72 -17.46 8.47
N LEU A 116 4.68 -16.70 8.12
CA LEU A 116 3.61 -17.18 7.26
C LEU A 116 4.06 -17.41 5.82
N LEU A 117 4.97 -16.59 5.30
CA LEU A 117 5.57 -16.79 3.98
C LEU A 117 6.34 -18.12 3.93
N GLN A 118 7.17 -18.41 4.94
CA GLN A 118 7.85 -19.70 5.05
C GLN A 118 6.86 -20.87 5.16
N LYS A 119 5.80 -20.71 5.95
CA LYS A 119 4.74 -21.72 6.10
C LYS A 119 4.04 -21.99 4.76
N LYS A 120 3.71 -20.95 3.99
CA LYS A 120 3.08 -21.05 2.67
C LYS A 120 4.00 -21.75 1.66
N ASN A 121 5.28 -21.40 1.64
CA ASN A 121 6.28 -22.03 0.75
C ASN A 121 6.50 -23.51 1.09
N LYS A 122 6.56 -23.87 2.38
CA LYS A 122 6.64 -25.27 2.83
C LYS A 122 5.38 -26.08 2.46
N LYS A 123 4.20 -25.45 2.53
CA LYS A 123 2.94 -26.09 2.10
C LYS A 123 2.95 -26.36 0.59
N LEU A 124 3.44 -25.42 -0.21
CA LEU A 124 3.58 -25.59 -1.67
C LEU A 124 4.58 -26.69 -2.03
N SER A 125 5.74 -26.78 -1.36
CA SER A 125 6.72 -27.84 -1.64
C SER A 125 6.21 -29.24 -1.29
N ASN A 126 5.37 -29.36 -0.24
CA ASN A 126 4.81 -30.65 0.17
C ASN A 126 3.73 -31.16 -0.78
N ILE A 127 2.98 -30.26 -1.44
CA ILE A 127 1.95 -30.64 -2.42
C ILE A 127 2.60 -31.18 -3.71
N VAL A 128 3.67 -30.54 -4.19
CA VAL A 128 4.40 -30.98 -5.40
C VAL A 128 5.08 -32.34 -5.21
N SER A 129 5.40 -32.73 -3.96
CA SER A 129 6.05 -34.02 -3.66
C SER A 129 5.05 -35.18 -3.49
N ALA A 130 3.75 -34.91 -3.34
CA ALA A 130 2.73 -35.93 -3.06
C ALA A 130 2.07 -36.51 -4.34
N ASP A 131 2.17 -35.82 -5.47
CA ASP A 131 1.62 -36.28 -6.77
C ASP A 131 2.64 -37.05 -7.65
N ALA A 132 3.86 -37.30 -7.15
CA ALA A 132 4.86 -38.10 -7.86
C ALA A 132 4.71 -39.59 -7.51
N CYS A 133 3.69 -40.23 -8.08
CA CYS A 133 3.59 -41.70 -8.13
C CYS A 133 3.61 -42.20 -9.58
N ALA A 134 4.66 -42.97 -9.86
CA ALA A 134 4.88 -43.97 -10.91
C ALA A 134 5.03 -43.52 -12.39
N ASP A 135 6.22 -43.83 -12.90
CA ASP A 135 6.58 -44.12 -14.29
C ASP A 135 6.67 -42.94 -15.29
N CYS A 136 7.89 -42.43 -15.46
CA CYS A 136 8.67 -42.58 -16.70
C CYS A 136 9.99 -41.78 -16.62
N LEU A 137 11.12 -42.48 -16.68
CA LEU A 137 12.40 -41.95 -17.17
C LEU A 137 12.41 -42.07 -18.71
N PRO A 138 13.04 -41.14 -19.44
CA PRO A 138 14.41 -41.43 -19.86
C PRO A 138 15.38 -40.24 -19.83
N ASN A 139 16.64 -40.62 -20.04
CA ASN A 139 17.89 -39.90 -19.84
C ASN A 139 18.17 -38.70 -20.78
N ASN A 140 19.04 -37.82 -20.25
CA ASN A 140 20.09 -37.03 -20.91
C ASN A 140 19.72 -36.05 -22.04
N GLU A 141 20.11 -34.78 -21.88
CA GLU A 141 21.22 -34.21 -22.68
C GLU A 141 21.75 -32.89 -22.13
N LYS A 142 23.06 -32.71 -22.35
CA LYS A 142 23.89 -31.54 -22.05
C LYS A 142 23.29 -30.23 -22.52
N THR A 143 23.56 -29.15 -21.78
CA THR A 143 23.79 -27.85 -22.40
C THR A 143 24.87 -27.10 -21.64
N ASP A 144 25.89 -26.73 -22.41
CA ASP A 144 27.09 -26.01 -22.02
C ASP A 144 26.82 -24.53 -21.70
N GLU A 145 27.61 -24.01 -20.75
CA GLU A 145 28.11 -22.62 -20.64
C GLU A 145 27.15 -21.42 -20.61
N ILE A 146 26.96 -20.84 -19.40
CA ILE A 146 26.84 -19.38 -19.19
C ILE A 146 27.60 -18.99 -17.90
N PRO A 147 28.77 -18.31 -17.97
CA PRO A 147 29.50 -17.82 -16.80
C PRO A 147 29.25 -16.33 -16.58
N ASP A 148 28.27 -15.94 -15.74
CA ASP A 148 28.13 -14.52 -15.32
C ASP A 148 27.38 -14.27 -13.99
N ASN A 149 27.19 -15.29 -13.15
CA ASN A 149 26.40 -15.16 -11.90
C ASN A 149 27.23 -14.90 -10.62
N ASN A 150 28.57 -15.02 -10.67
CA ASN A 150 29.39 -14.92 -9.46
C ASN A 150 29.58 -13.48 -8.96
N LEU A 151 29.68 -12.48 -9.85
CA LEU A 151 29.90 -11.08 -9.44
C LEU A 151 28.70 -10.51 -8.66
N LYS A 152 27.48 -10.79 -9.14
CA LYS A 152 26.23 -10.27 -8.54
C LYS A 152 25.91 -10.93 -7.19
N ARG A 153 26.25 -12.22 -7.05
CA ARG A 153 26.14 -12.96 -5.78
C ARG A 153 27.07 -12.37 -4.71
N ASN A 154 28.30 -12.03 -5.09
CA ASN A 154 29.26 -11.39 -4.19
C ASN A 154 28.82 -9.96 -3.78
N SER A 155 28.16 -9.22 -4.68
CA SER A 155 27.58 -7.91 -4.37
C SER A 155 26.42 -8.00 -3.37
N ARG A 156 25.52 -8.99 -3.53
CA ARG A 156 24.40 -9.17 -2.59
C ARG A 156 24.88 -9.65 -1.21
N GLU A 157 25.80 -10.59 -1.17
CA GLU A 157 26.34 -11.10 0.10
C GLU A 157 27.17 -10.06 0.85
N SER A 158 27.88 -9.18 0.14
CA SER A 158 28.57 -8.04 0.76
C SER A 158 27.60 -7.00 1.33
N LYS A 159 26.49 -6.71 0.63
CA LYS A 159 25.40 -5.87 1.16
C LYS A 159 24.75 -6.46 2.42
N ILE A 160 24.43 -7.76 2.40
CA ILE A 160 23.87 -8.48 3.56
C ILE A 160 24.82 -8.37 4.76
N LYS A 161 26.12 -8.64 4.56
CA LYS A 161 27.14 -8.51 5.61
C LYS A 161 27.29 -7.07 6.10
N ALA A 162 27.21 -6.09 5.21
CA ALA A 162 27.30 -4.67 5.57
C ALA A 162 26.11 -4.24 6.43
N ALA A 163 24.88 -4.52 5.98
CA ALA A 163 23.66 -4.22 6.72
C ALA A 163 23.65 -4.92 8.09
N PHE A 164 23.99 -6.21 8.14
CA PHE A 164 24.08 -6.95 9.39
C PHE A 164 25.12 -6.37 10.35
N ARG A 165 26.31 -5.98 9.86
CA ARG A 165 27.33 -5.32 10.71
C ARG A 165 26.85 -3.99 11.26
N THR A 166 26.08 -3.23 10.49
CA THR A 166 25.48 -1.97 10.96
C THR A 166 24.51 -2.24 12.10
N ILE A 167 23.58 -3.20 11.93
CA ILE A 167 22.63 -3.58 12.97
C ILE A 167 23.34 -4.14 14.21
N ALA A 168 24.35 -4.98 14.03
CA ALA A 168 25.14 -5.52 15.14
C ALA A 168 25.79 -4.42 15.96
N ARG A 169 26.34 -3.38 15.33
CA ARG A 169 26.89 -2.25 16.11
C ARG A 169 25.82 -1.49 16.91
N LEU A 170 24.58 -1.45 16.40
CA LEU A 170 23.48 -0.68 17.00
C LEU A 170 22.72 -1.46 18.08
N LEU A 171 22.56 -2.78 17.92
CA LEU A 171 21.66 -3.60 18.73
C LEU A 171 22.37 -4.70 19.54
N HIS A 172 23.69 -4.87 19.42
CA HIS A 172 24.38 -5.94 20.16
C HIS A 172 24.31 -5.72 21.68
N PRO A 173 23.98 -6.76 22.47
CA PRO A 173 23.79 -6.63 23.91
C PRO A 173 25.06 -6.18 24.65
N ASP A 174 26.23 -6.65 24.24
CA ASP A 174 27.52 -6.24 24.84
C ASP A 174 27.87 -4.76 24.62
N ALA A 175 27.27 -4.11 23.62
CA ALA A 175 27.53 -2.70 23.31
C ALA A 175 26.53 -1.75 24.02
N ASN A 176 25.34 -2.24 24.37
CA ASN A 176 24.27 -1.46 24.98
C ASN A 176 23.92 -2.03 26.36
N ASN A 177 24.49 -1.46 27.42
CA ASN A 177 24.33 -1.92 28.80
C ASN A 177 22.87 -1.94 29.34
N SER A 178 21.89 -1.42 28.60
CA SER A 178 20.45 -1.51 28.91
C SER A 178 19.64 -1.91 27.66
N VAL A 179 19.63 -3.20 27.34
CA VAL A 179 18.87 -3.74 26.22
C VAL A 179 17.38 -3.78 26.59
N SER A 180 16.58 -2.87 26.04
CA SER A 180 15.12 -2.96 26.06
C SER A 180 14.67 -4.28 25.40
N PRO A 181 13.62 -4.96 25.90
CA PRO A 181 13.12 -6.20 25.30
C PRO A 181 12.87 -6.08 23.79
N GLU A 182 12.36 -4.93 23.32
CA GLU A 182 12.16 -4.68 21.89
C GLU A 182 13.46 -4.69 21.08
N LYS A 183 14.55 -4.16 21.65
CA LYS A 183 15.88 -4.16 21.00
C LYS A 183 16.45 -5.58 20.93
N MET A 184 16.20 -6.39 21.95
CA MET A 184 16.58 -7.80 21.97
C MET A 184 15.83 -8.60 20.90
N GLU A 185 14.53 -8.35 20.73
CA GLU A 185 13.72 -8.99 19.68
C GLU A 185 14.21 -8.59 18.27
N ARG A 186 14.52 -7.31 18.05
CA ARG A 186 15.08 -6.83 16.77
C ARG A 186 16.46 -7.41 16.50
N TRP A 187 17.30 -7.56 17.53
CA TRP A 187 18.59 -8.23 17.42
C TRP A 187 18.42 -9.69 16.97
N TYR A 188 17.48 -10.43 17.59
CA TYR A 188 17.17 -11.80 17.19
C TYR A 188 16.63 -11.87 15.76
N ALA A 189 15.74 -10.95 15.38
CA ALA A 189 15.22 -10.85 14.01
C ALA A 189 16.34 -10.61 12.99
N ALA A 190 17.30 -9.74 13.30
CA ALA A 190 18.47 -9.46 12.45
C ALA A 190 19.36 -10.70 12.28
N GLN A 191 19.57 -11.48 13.34
CA GLN A 191 20.30 -12.75 13.28
C GLN A 191 19.60 -13.78 12.38
N MET A 192 18.27 -13.89 12.49
CA MET A 192 17.47 -14.77 11.63
C MET A 192 17.51 -14.34 10.17
N ALA A 193 17.37 -13.04 9.91
CA ALA A 193 17.46 -12.46 8.57
C ALA A 193 18.83 -12.73 7.92
N TYR A 194 19.91 -12.57 8.68
CA TYR A 194 21.27 -12.87 8.19
C TYR A 194 21.45 -14.36 7.86
N LYS A 195 20.94 -15.27 8.71
CA LYS A 195 20.96 -16.73 8.44
C LYS A 195 20.16 -17.09 7.18
N ALA A 196 19.02 -16.42 6.96
CA ALA A 196 18.18 -16.61 5.79
C ALA A 196 18.72 -15.92 4.52
N LYS A 197 19.81 -15.14 4.61
CA LYS A 197 20.33 -14.25 3.54
C LYS A 197 19.26 -13.27 3.02
N ASP A 198 18.37 -12.83 3.90
CA ASP A 198 17.30 -11.90 3.57
C ASP A 198 17.80 -10.45 3.70
N LEU A 199 18.09 -9.84 2.55
CA LEU A 199 18.60 -8.47 2.48
C LEU A 199 17.52 -7.44 2.81
N GLU A 200 16.29 -7.68 2.38
CA GLU A 200 15.19 -6.72 2.48
C GLU A 200 14.77 -6.55 3.94
N LEU A 201 14.69 -7.67 4.68
CA LEU A 201 14.44 -7.64 6.12
C LEU A 201 15.56 -6.91 6.89
N LEU A 202 16.84 -7.13 6.53
CA LEU A 202 17.97 -6.41 7.14
C LEU A 202 17.92 -4.89 6.85
N GLU A 203 17.61 -4.49 5.62
CA GLU A 203 17.49 -3.07 5.26
C GLU A 203 16.32 -2.40 5.99
N SER A 204 15.18 -3.08 6.13
CA SER A 204 14.03 -2.57 6.89
C SER A 204 14.34 -2.39 8.38
N LEU A 205 15.08 -3.32 8.99
CA LEU A 205 15.51 -3.22 10.39
C LEU A 205 16.51 -2.07 10.58
N CYS A 206 17.46 -1.87 9.64
CA CYS A 206 18.34 -0.70 9.66
C CYS A 206 17.55 0.61 9.67
N TYR A 207 16.55 0.74 8.78
CA TYR A 207 15.75 1.94 8.65
C TYR A 207 14.91 2.26 9.89
N LEU A 208 14.35 1.22 10.53
CA LEU A 208 13.57 1.38 11.76
C LEU A 208 14.44 1.87 12.94
N GLU A 209 15.66 1.36 13.08
CA GLU A 209 16.58 1.84 14.11
C GLU A 209 17.07 3.27 13.84
N GLU A 210 17.37 3.61 12.59
CA GLU A 210 17.78 4.97 12.22
C GLU A 210 16.69 5.99 12.57
N LYS A 211 15.41 5.68 12.28
CA LYS A 211 14.26 6.51 12.67
C LYS A 211 14.02 6.60 14.18
N GLN A 212 14.28 5.53 14.93
CA GLN A 212 14.20 5.60 16.41
C GLN A 212 15.34 6.42 17.01
N THR A 213 16.51 6.48 16.35
CA THR A 213 17.60 7.37 16.75
C THR A 213 17.37 8.84 16.38
N GLU A 214 16.54 9.13 15.38
CA GLU A 214 16.11 10.51 15.07
C GLU A 214 15.17 11.11 16.15
N ALA A 215 14.60 10.28 17.02
CA ALA A 215 13.78 10.68 18.16
C ALA A 215 14.59 10.82 19.48
N LEU A 216 15.85 11.26 19.43
CA LEU A 216 16.73 11.37 20.60
C LEU A 216 17.36 12.78 20.78
N PRO A 217 17.72 13.15 22.03
CA PRO A 217 17.64 14.52 22.54
C PRO A 217 18.70 15.44 21.93
N ILE A 218 18.34 16.72 21.85
CA ILE A 218 19.09 17.87 21.32
C ILE A 218 20.62 17.82 21.57
N ALA A 219 21.06 17.22 22.68
CA ALA A 219 22.47 17.02 23.02
C ALA A 219 23.29 16.16 22.03
N ILE A 220 22.70 15.14 21.40
CA ILE A 220 23.42 14.28 20.43
C ILE A 220 23.59 15.01 19.10
N ILE A 221 22.55 15.71 18.64
CA ILE A 221 22.58 16.59 17.47
C ILE A 221 23.63 17.70 17.66
N GLN A 222 23.72 18.29 18.85
CA GLN A 222 24.76 19.28 19.17
C GLN A 222 26.18 18.69 19.13
N LYS A 223 26.37 17.45 19.57
CA LYS A 223 27.67 16.76 19.52
C LYS A 223 28.08 16.45 18.09
N GLU A 224 27.15 16.02 17.25
CA GLU A 224 27.39 15.79 15.82
C GLU A 224 27.65 17.09 15.05
N LEU A 225 26.89 18.16 15.33
CA LEU A 225 27.17 19.50 14.80
C LEU A 225 28.54 20.01 15.25
N SER A 226 28.98 19.72 16.48
CA SER A 226 30.34 20.05 16.96
C SER A 226 31.44 19.27 16.21
N CYS A 227 31.18 18.01 15.85
CA CYS A 227 32.09 17.18 15.08
C CYS A 227 32.13 17.60 13.60
N TRP A 228 30.98 17.96 13.03
CA TRP A 228 30.85 18.49 11.67
C TRP A 228 31.53 19.85 11.53
N THR A 229 31.33 20.77 12.47
CA THR A 229 32.01 22.08 12.48
C THR A 229 33.53 21.94 12.63
N LYS A 230 34.02 20.97 13.41
CA LYS A 230 35.47 20.64 13.47
C LYS A 230 36.01 20.09 12.15
N ARG A 231 35.25 19.21 11.47
CA ARG A 231 35.61 18.71 10.14
C ARG A 231 35.61 19.82 9.08
N PHE A 232 34.64 20.72 9.11
CA PHE A 232 34.60 21.88 8.23
C PHE A 232 35.77 22.83 8.49
N LYS A 233 36.09 23.17 9.75
CA LYS A 233 37.29 23.99 10.06
C LYS A 233 38.60 23.33 9.60
N LYS A 234 38.73 22.00 9.70
CA LYS A 234 39.89 21.27 9.18
C LYS A 234 39.95 21.33 7.64
N LYS A 235 38.81 21.21 6.97
CA LYS A 235 38.69 21.31 5.50
C LYS A 235 38.95 22.74 5.00
N GLU A 236 38.48 23.76 5.73
CA GLU A 236 38.77 25.18 5.49
C GLU A 236 40.27 25.48 5.68
N ARG A 237 40.91 24.87 6.69
CA ARG A 237 42.34 25.02 6.95
C ARG A 237 43.20 24.36 5.87
N ILE A 238 42.78 23.21 5.35
CA ILE A 238 43.38 22.56 4.17
C ILE A 238 43.17 23.45 2.93
N ARG A 239 41.98 24.04 2.76
CA ARG A 239 41.66 24.97 1.66
C ARG A 239 42.41 26.31 1.73
N ARG A 240 42.89 26.74 2.91
CA ARG A 240 43.77 27.91 3.07
C ARG A 240 45.25 27.58 2.95
N MET A 241 45.67 26.35 3.25
CA MET A 241 47.06 25.90 3.08
C MET A 241 47.41 25.59 1.63
N PHE A 242 46.43 25.16 0.83
CA PHE A 242 46.56 25.04 -0.62
C PHE A 242 45.77 26.18 -1.26
N GLY A 243 46.44 27.27 -1.60
CA GLY A 243 45.83 28.44 -2.24
C GLY A 243 45.03 28.08 -3.51
N PRO A 244 44.19 29.00 -4.02
CA PRO A 244 43.32 28.74 -5.16
C PRO A 244 44.15 28.61 -6.45
N SER A 245 44.69 27.42 -6.68
CA SER A 245 45.33 27.01 -7.93
C SER A 245 45.22 25.50 -8.00
N SER A 246 44.66 24.99 -9.10
CA SER A 246 44.50 23.56 -9.47
C SER A 246 43.14 22.85 -9.27
N LEU A 247 42.02 23.56 -9.40
CA LEU A 247 40.82 22.90 -9.94
C LEU A 247 40.54 23.44 -11.34
N GLY A 248 41.11 22.72 -12.31
CA GLY A 248 40.93 22.95 -13.73
C GLY A 248 39.46 22.98 -14.08
N ILE A 249 39.05 24.13 -14.59
CA ILE A 249 37.82 24.33 -15.34
C ILE A 249 37.91 23.40 -16.55
N PHE A 250 37.16 22.30 -16.52
CA PHE A 250 36.86 21.52 -17.72
C PHE A 250 35.99 22.41 -18.62
N SER A 251 36.65 23.15 -19.49
CA SER A 251 36.08 23.81 -20.66
C SER A 251 35.56 22.73 -21.60
N MET A 252 34.24 22.58 -21.68
CA MET A 252 33.57 21.77 -22.70
C MET A 252 33.20 22.69 -23.87
N PRO A 253 33.63 22.37 -25.11
CA PRO A 253 33.36 23.22 -26.26
C PRO A 253 31.91 23.08 -26.74
N ASN A 254 31.36 24.26 -27.04
CA ASN A 254 30.13 24.56 -27.72
C ASN A 254 29.96 23.75 -29.03
N ARG A 255 28.85 23.03 -29.19
CA ARG A 255 28.36 22.52 -30.48
C ARG A 255 26.88 22.85 -30.62
N GLN A 256 26.62 24.02 -31.22
CA GLN A 256 25.36 24.29 -31.90
C GLN A 256 25.39 23.73 -33.33
N ALA A 257 24.19 23.38 -33.79
CA ALA A 257 23.74 23.20 -35.16
C ALA A 257 24.22 21.96 -35.94
N VAL A 258 23.26 21.16 -36.42
CA VAL A 258 22.96 20.95 -37.86
C VAL A 258 21.71 20.07 -38.01
N CYS A 259 20.75 20.57 -38.81
CA CYS A 259 19.66 19.93 -39.59
C CYS A 259 18.72 18.91 -38.91
N SER A 260 17.42 19.14 -38.78
CA SER A 260 16.38 19.42 -39.81
C SER A 260 16.37 18.44 -40.99
N LYS A 261 15.43 17.48 -40.94
CA LYS A 261 14.56 16.97 -42.04
C LYS A 261 14.36 15.44 -41.95
N ASN A 262 13.10 15.01 -41.82
CA ASN A 262 12.39 14.09 -42.73
C ASN A 262 11.03 13.75 -42.09
N LYS A 263 9.92 14.31 -42.61
CA LYS A 263 9.06 13.77 -43.69
C LYS A 263 8.44 12.43 -43.24
N ASN A 264 7.19 12.42 -42.76
CA ASN A 264 5.95 12.30 -43.57
C ASN A 264 6.11 11.39 -44.79
N LEU A 265 5.50 10.21 -44.71
CA LEU A 265 5.03 9.24 -45.71
C LEU A 265 4.60 8.03 -44.83
N ASP A 266 3.47 7.34 -44.94
CA ASP A 266 2.38 7.22 -45.92
C ASP A 266 1.18 6.61 -45.17
N GLN A 267 -0.04 7.06 -45.47
CA GLN A 267 -1.11 6.31 -46.17
C GLN A 267 -1.64 5.08 -45.43
#